data_AF-A0A968A3T3-F1
#
_entry.id   AF-A0A968A3T3-F1
#
_cell.length_a   1.000
_cell.length_b   1.000
_cell.length_c   1.000
_cell.angle_alpha   90.00
_cell.angle_beta   90.00
_cell.angle_gamma   90.00
#
_symmetry.space_group_name_H-M   'P 1'
#
loop_
_entity.id
_entity.type
_entity.pdbx_description
1 polymer ?
#
loop_
_entity_poly.entity_id
_entity_poly.type
_entity_poly.pdbx_seq_one_letter_code
_entity_poly.pdbx_strand_id
1 'polypeptide(L)'
;EERRALFAAAGLRLIGSPAIGFLLAGIFQLSGAAFQASVMETAMPTAVVTTVLATEYDVEPGFITSAVFFTTILSPLTITPVLALLGA
;
A
#
# COMPACT_ATOMS: atom_id res chain seq x y z
N GLU A 1 19.04 2.87 11.60
CA GLU A 1 17.78 3.62 11.77
C GLU A 1 16.91 3.50 10.51
N GLU A 2 17.35 4.07 9.39
CA GLU A 2 16.63 4.11 8.10
C GLU A 2 16.10 2.76 7.59
N ARG A 3 16.91 1.70 7.64
CA ARG A 3 16.47 0.37 7.18
C ARG A 3 15.26 -0.14 7.97
N ARG A 4 15.20 0.12 9.27
CA ARG A 4 14.07 -0.29 10.12
C ARG A 4 12.82 0.51 9.75
N ALA A 5 12.98 1.82 9.54
CA ALA A 5 11.90 2.69 9.09
C ALA A 5 11.35 2.26 7.72
N LEU A 6 12.23 1.88 6.79
CA LEU A 6 11.85 1.39 5.46
C LEU A 6 11.02 0.10 5.54
N PHE A 7 11.47 -0.88 6.32
CA PHE A 7 10.70 -2.12 6.53
C PHE A 7 9.39 -1.88 7.26
N ALA A 8 9.36 -0.95 8.24
CA ALA A 8 8.13 -0.57 8.92
C ALA A 8 7.15 0.10 7.96
N ALA A 9 7.60 1.05 7.13
CA ALA A 9 6.79 1.71 6.11
C ALA A 9 6.25 0.70 5.09
N ALA A 10 7.10 -0.20 4.59
CA ALA A 10 6.70 -1.24 3.66
C ALA A 10 5.69 -2.22 4.28
N GLY A 11 5.91 -2.68 5.51
CA GLY A 11 4.99 -3.57 6.21
C GLY A 11 3.64 -2.89 6.48
N LEU A 12 3.65 -1.64 6.94
CA LEU A 12 2.43 -0.86 7.17
C LEU A 12 1.64 -0.65 5.88
N ARG A 13 2.32 -0.36 4.76
CA ARG A 13 1.67 -0.13 3.47
C ARG A 13 1.22 -1.41 2.78
N LEU A 14 1.98 -2.50 2.86
CA LEU A 14 1.65 -3.72 2.12
C LEU A 14 0.75 -4.68 2.90
N ILE A 15 0.75 -4.62 4.24
CA ILE A 15 -0.03 -5.52 5.09
C ILE A 15 -1.03 -4.72 5.94
N GLY A 16 -0.57 -3.63 6.55
CA GLY A 16 -1.42 -2.79 7.39
C GLY A 16 -2.58 -2.15 6.63
N SER A 17 -2.33 -1.53 5.47
CA SER A 17 -3.42 -0.88 4.73
C SER A 17 -4.45 -1.85 4.14
N PRO A 18 -4.11 -3.03 3.59
CA PRO A 18 -5.11 -4.03 3.23
C PRO A 18 -5.97 -4.49 4.40
N ALA A 19 -5.35 -4.77 5.55
CA ALA A 19 -6.08 -5.20 6.73
C ALA A 19 -7.11 -4.14 7.17
N ILE A 20 -6.70 -2.86 7.17
CA ILE A 20 -7.60 -1.73 7.43
C ILE A 20 -8.66 -1.62 6.33
N GLY A 21 -8.30 -1.81 5.07
CA GLY A 21 -9.22 -1.77 3.92
C GLY A 21 -10.35 -2.79 4.03
N PHE A 22 -10.01 -4.05 4.33
CA PHE A 22 -11.01 -5.10 4.59
C PHE A 22 -11.93 -4.74 5.76
N LEU A 23 -11.36 -4.26 6.88
CA LEU A 23 -12.12 -3.87 8.06
C LEU A 23 -13.10 -2.73 7.73
N LEU A 24 -12.63 -1.66 7.11
CA LEU A 24 -13.45 -0.50 6.77
C LEU A 24 -14.50 -0.85 5.71
N ALA A 25 -14.15 -1.61 4.67
CA ALA A 25 -15.10 -2.05 3.66
C ALA A 25 -16.25 -2.87 4.28
N GLY A 26 -15.96 -3.70 5.28
CA GLY A 26 -16.96 -4.42 6.07
C GLY A 26 -17.82 -3.50 6.95
N ILE A 27 -17.21 -2.55 7.66
CA ILE A 27 -17.92 -1.56 8.50
C ILE A 27 -18.90 -0.72 7.67
N PHE A 28 -18.47 -0.29 6.48
CA PHE A 28 -19.32 0.48 5.56
C PHE A 28 -20.28 -0.38 4.72
N GLN A 29 -20.31 -1.70 4.96
CA GLN A 29 -21.17 -2.65 4.24
C GLN A 29 -21.03 -2.55 2.70
N LEU A 30 -19.81 -2.30 2.22
CA LEU A 30 -19.54 -2.28 0.79
C LEU A 30 -19.78 -3.68 0.22
N SER A 31 -20.27 -3.74 -1.02
CA SER A 31 -20.58 -5.02 -1.69
C SER A 31 -20.24 -4.98 -3.18
N GLY A 32 -20.12 -6.17 -3.77
CA GLY A 32 -19.79 -6.36 -5.18
C GLY A 32 -18.51 -5.62 -5.60
N ALA A 33 -18.58 -4.94 -6.75
CA ALA A 33 -17.44 -4.22 -7.33
C ALA A 33 -16.88 -3.12 -6.41
N ALA A 34 -17.72 -2.46 -5.61
CA ALA A 34 -17.27 -1.41 -4.70
C ALA A 34 -16.39 -1.98 -3.59
N PHE A 35 -16.75 -3.15 -3.04
CA PHE A 35 -15.93 -3.85 -2.05
C PHE A 35 -14.60 -4.29 -2.67
N GLN A 36 -14.64 -4.93 -3.84
CA GLN A 36 -13.45 -5.42 -4.53
C GLN A 36 -12.48 -4.29 -4.87
N ALA A 37 -12.96 -3.22 -5.50
CA ALA A 37 -12.13 -2.07 -5.85
C ALA A 37 -11.54 -1.42 -4.61
N SER A 38 -12.35 -1.17 -3.57
CA SER A 38 -11.88 -0.49 -2.36
C SER A 38 -10.79 -1.29 -1.64
N VAL A 39 -10.99 -2.60 -1.47
CA VAL A 39 -9.99 -3.47 -0.83
C VAL A 39 -8.73 -3.57 -1.71
N MET A 40 -8.90 -3.72 -3.02
CA MET A 40 -7.77 -3.85 -3.95
C MET A 40 -6.88 -2.60 -3.94
N GLU A 41 -7.46 -1.40 -3.97
CA GLU A 41 -6.72 -0.14 -3.91
C GLU A 41 -5.89 0.00 -2.63
N THR A 42 -6.35 -0.58 -1.51
CA THR A 42 -5.57 -0.55 -0.26
C THR A 42 -4.36 -1.49 -0.24
N ALA A 43 -4.30 -2.46 -1.16
CA ALA A 43 -3.16 -3.35 -1.38
C ALA A 43 -2.12 -2.83 -2.37
N MET A 44 -2.40 -1.69 -3.01
CA MET A 44 -1.45 -1.05 -3.91
C MET A 44 -0.18 -0.60 -3.17
N PRO A 45 0.98 -0.58 -3.85
CA PRO A 45 2.22 -0.07 -3.27
C PRO A 45 2.14 1.44 -2.95
N THR A 46 3.24 1.99 -2.44
CA THR A 46 3.35 3.44 -2.24
C THR A 46 3.35 4.15 -3.58
N ALA A 47 2.55 5.21 -3.72
CA ALA A 47 2.42 5.92 -4.98
C ALA A 47 3.68 6.72 -5.33
N VAL A 48 4.16 6.62 -6.57
CA VAL A 48 5.37 7.34 -7.02
C VAL A 48 5.26 8.87 -6.87
N VAL A 49 4.04 9.43 -6.89
CA VAL A 49 3.81 10.86 -6.68
C VAL A 49 4.33 11.35 -5.33
N THR A 50 4.43 10.48 -4.32
CA THR A 50 5.00 10.86 -3.02
C THR A 50 6.47 11.24 -3.15
N THR A 51 7.23 10.63 -4.08
CA THR A 51 8.62 11.02 -4.36
C THR A 51 8.71 12.41 -4.97
N VAL A 52 7.76 12.76 -5.87
CA VAL A 52 7.71 14.10 -6.46
C VAL A 52 7.45 15.14 -5.39
N LEU A 53 6.44 14.91 -4.54
CA LEU A 53 6.11 15.80 -3.42
C LEU A 53 7.26 15.90 -2.42
N ALA A 54 7.92 14.79 -2.11
CA ALA A 54 9.07 14.77 -1.22
C ALA A 54 10.22 15.63 -1.75
N THR A 55 10.48 15.55 -3.05
CA THR A 55 11.51 16.35 -3.72
C THR A 55 11.15 17.83 -3.71
N GLU A 56 9.89 18.17 -4.00
CA GLU A 56 9.41 19.55 -4.04
C GLU A 56 9.47 20.23 -2.66
N TYR A 57 9.13 19.50 -1.60
CA TYR A 57 9.06 20.03 -0.23
C TYR A 57 10.28 19.69 0.64
N ASP A 58 11.36 19.14 0.06
CA ASP A 58 12.58 18.69 0.76
C ASP A 58 12.30 17.76 1.96
N VAL A 59 11.38 16.81 1.78
CA VAL A 59 10.95 15.83 2.80
C VAL A 59 11.62 14.49 2.54
N GLU A 60 12.90 14.37 2.86
CA GLU A 60 13.71 13.15 2.74
C GLU A 60 13.47 12.35 1.43
N PRO A 61 13.75 12.93 0.26
CA PRO A 61 13.41 12.34 -1.04
C PRO A 61 14.04 10.95 -1.27
N GLY A 62 15.25 10.74 -0.73
CA GLY A 62 15.97 9.46 -0.83
C GLY A 62 15.27 8.32 -0.10
N PHE A 63 14.77 8.58 1.12
CA PHE A 63 14.01 7.60 1.89
C PHE A 63 12.69 7.25 1.20
N ILE A 64 11.94 8.27 0.75
CA ILE A 64 10.63 8.06 0.12
C ILE A 64 10.77 7.31 -1.21
N THR A 65 11.78 7.64 -2.02
CA THR A 65 12.10 6.90 -3.26
C THR A 65 12.40 5.44 -2.96
N SER A 66 13.19 5.17 -1.92
CA SER A 66 13.47 3.79 -1.49
C SER A 66 12.19 3.07 -1.06
N ALA A 67 11.31 3.72 -0.29
CA ALA A 67 10.03 3.14 0.11
C ALA A 67 9.12 2.80 -1.08
N VAL A 68 9.01 3.70 -2.07
CA VAL A 68 8.28 3.44 -3.32
C VAL A 68 8.87 2.25 -4.05
N PHE A 69 10.18 2.22 -4.25
CA PHE A 69 10.87 1.14 -4.95
C PHE A 69 10.65 -0.22 -4.27
N PHE A 70 10.92 -0.31 -2.97
CA PHE A 70 10.76 -1.56 -2.21
C PHE A 70 9.31 -2.02 -2.17
N THR A 71 8.35 -1.12 -1.93
CA THR A 71 6.94 -1.49 -1.91
C THR A 71 6.44 -1.94 -3.28
N THR A 72 6.95 -1.35 -4.36
CA THR A 72 6.63 -1.77 -5.74
C THR A 72 7.13 -3.19 -6.02
N ILE A 73 8.40 -3.49 -5.70
CA ILE A 73 8.98 -4.82 -5.91
C ILE A 73 8.28 -5.89 -5.06
N LEU A 74 7.95 -5.56 -3.81
CA LEU A 74 7.29 -6.50 -2.90
C LEU A 74 5.79 -6.63 -3.15
N SER A 75 5.17 -5.70 -3.87
CA SER A 75 3.71 -5.67 -4.08
C SER A 75 3.11 -6.94 -4.68
N PRO A 76 3.75 -7.72 -5.58
CA PRO A 76 3.16 -8.97 -6.06
C PRO A 76 2.87 -9.96 -4.92
N LEU A 77 3.67 -9.93 -3.84
CA LEU A 77 3.46 -10.80 -2.69
C LEU A 77 2.20 -10.45 -1.88
N THR A 78 1.65 -9.25 -2.03
CA THR A 78 0.46 -8.80 -1.30
C THR A 78 -0.75 -8.66 -2.21
N ILE A 79 -0.56 -8.17 -3.43
CA ILE A 79 -1.62 -8.03 -4.43
C ILE A 79 -2.15 -9.41 -4.84
N THR A 80 -1.28 -10.40 -5.11
CA THR A 80 -1.74 -11.72 -5.57
C THR A 80 -2.62 -12.45 -4.56
N PRO A 81 -2.27 -12.53 -3.25
CA PRO A 81 -3.16 -13.10 -2.25
C PRO A 81 -4.46 -12.31 -2.07
N VAL A 82 -4.41 -10.98 -2.09
CA VAL A 82 -5.62 -10.14 -1.96
C VAL A 82 -6.56 -10.38 -3.13
N LEU A 83 -6.05 -10.43 -4.36
CA LEU A 83 -6.84 -10.76 -5.55
C LEU A 83 -7.49 -12.15 -5.44
N ALA A 84 -6.71 -13.17 -5.03
CA ALA A 84 -7.23 -14.52 -4.85
C ALA A 84 -8.33 -14.58 -3.78
N LEU A 85 -8.20 -13.82 -2.68
CA LEU A 85 -9.23 -13.72 -1.63
C LEU A 85 -10.49 -13.00 -2.09
N LEU A 86 -10.36 -12.02 -2.98
CA LEU A 86 -11.49 -11.29 -3.56
C LEU A 86 -12.23 -12.10 -4.63
N GLY A 87 -11.72 -13.27 -5.02
CA GLY A 87 -12.31 -14.13 -6.04
C GLY A 87 -12.27 -13.51 -7.44
N ALA A 88 -11.28 -12.65 -7.70
CA ALA A 88 -11.04 -12.01 -8.99
C ALA A 88 -10.26 -12.92 -9.94
#